data_AF-A0A0F8XWG8-F1
#
_entry.id   AF-A0A0F8XWG8-F1
#
_cell.length_a   1.000
_cell.length_b   1.000
_cell.length_c   1.000
_cell.angle_alpha   90.00
_cell.angle_beta   90.00
_cell.angle_gamma   90.00
#
_symmetry.space_group_name_H-M   'P 1'
#
loop_
_entity.id
_entity.type
_entity.pdbx_description
1 polymer ?
#
loop_
_entity_poly.entity_id
_entity_poly.type
_entity_poly.pdbx_seq_one_letter_code
_entity_poly.pdbx_strand_id
1 'polypeptide(L)'
;MGREQPVKLAAFEGLGTTQAEAPFELLGVYEDGRVKDGISIPGLLSIMTFHDRGATVQGLDSVPAQDQPPVNIVRNSFQAMIAIGMALLALSAWYGWILWRRRRLPRSRLFYWCAVAAGPLAAVALITGWIVTEVGRQPWIVYEVMRTSEAITDASGINYLLASLVVVYSALTAGTVFVLRRLARRPLDEPPARHSSDPASPNRRREHG
;
A
#
# COMPACT_ATOMS: atom_id res chain seq x y z
N MET A 1 12.96 -11.31 -8.65
CA MET A 1 13.57 -10.10 -8.02
C MET A 1 14.94 -10.37 -7.42
N GLY A 2 15.11 -11.23 -6.40
CA GLY A 2 16.42 -11.41 -5.72
C GLY A 2 17.61 -11.84 -6.60
N ARG A 3 17.35 -12.50 -7.75
CA ARG A 3 18.40 -12.84 -8.74
C ARG A 3 18.63 -11.79 -9.82
N GLU A 4 17.62 -10.97 -10.10
CA GLU A 4 17.62 -10.03 -11.23
C GLU A 4 17.96 -8.60 -10.80
N GLN A 5 17.64 -8.22 -9.56
CA GLN A 5 17.88 -6.90 -8.98
C GLN A 5 18.27 -7.01 -7.50
N PRO A 6 19.43 -7.63 -7.18
CA PRO A 6 19.88 -7.86 -5.80
C PRO A 6 20.00 -6.55 -5.01
N VAL A 7 20.39 -5.46 -5.67
CA VAL A 7 20.54 -4.11 -5.09
C VAL A 7 19.24 -3.58 -4.52
N LYS A 8 18.10 -3.80 -5.20
CA LYS A 8 16.80 -3.35 -4.70
C LYS A 8 16.36 -4.11 -3.47
N LEU A 9 16.62 -5.41 -3.45
CA LEU A 9 16.34 -6.25 -2.29
C LEU A 9 17.19 -5.83 -1.08
N ALA A 10 18.48 -5.56 -1.29
CA ALA A 10 19.37 -5.04 -0.26
C ALA A 10 18.89 -3.69 0.27
N ALA A 11 18.38 -2.80 -0.60
CA ALA A 11 17.83 -1.51 -0.24
C ALA A 11 16.49 -1.60 0.51
N PHE A 12 15.62 -2.59 0.21
CA PHE A 12 14.37 -2.79 0.95
C PHE A 12 14.63 -3.17 2.41
N GLU A 13 15.69 -3.92 2.65
CA GLU A 13 15.98 -4.52 3.96
C GLU A 13 17.00 -3.69 4.76
N GLY A 14 17.76 -2.81 4.08
CA GLY A 14 18.86 -2.07 4.70
C GLY A 14 20.07 -2.98 4.97
N LEU A 15 20.25 -4.02 4.15
CA LEU A 15 21.38 -4.95 4.27
C LEU A 15 22.64 -4.26 3.77
N GLY A 16 23.43 -3.67 4.69
CA GLY A 16 24.67 -3.00 4.34
C GLY A 16 25.73 -3.95 3.80
N THR A 17 25.89 -5.11 4.44
CA THR A 17 26.94 -6.08 4.12
C THR A 17 26.37 -7.36 3.53
N THR A 18 27.03 -7.88 2.50
CA THR A 18 26.70 -9.18 1.91
C THR A 18 26.90 -10.28 2.94
N GLN A 19 25.84 -11.05 3.24
CA GLN A 19 25.91 -12.15 4.21
C GLN A 19 24.98 -13.31 3.88
N ALA A 20 25.37 -14.52 4.31
CA ALA A 20 24.47 -15.66 4.40
C ALA A 20 23.52 -15.49 5.59
N GLU A 21 22.34 -16.13 5.54
CA GLU A 21 21.28 -16.00 6.56
C GLU A 21 20.89 -14.54 6.84
N ALA A 22 20.66 -13.75 5.78
CA ALA A 22 20.35 -12.34 5.91
C ALA A 22 19.12 -12.12 6.84
N PRO A 23 19.25 -11.27 7.88
CA PRO A 23 18.15 -10.98 8.79
C PRO A 23 17.11 -10.10 8.08
N PHE A 24 15.84 -10.39 8.33
CA PHE A 24 14.75 -9.49 7.97
C PHE A 24 14.58 -8.45 9.08
N GLU A 25 14.77 -7.17 8.76
CA GLU A 25 14.75 -6.09 9.74
C GLU A 25 13.39 -5.38 9.73
N LEU A 26 12.56 -5.68 10.74
CA LEU A 26 11.29 -4.99 10.99
C LEU A 26 11.54 -3.68 11.73
N LEU A 27 11.11 -2.55 11.16
CA LEU A 27 11.26 -1.21 11.75
C LEU A 27 12.74 -0.78 11.92
N GLY A 28 13.00 0.44 12.36
CA GLY A 28 14.35 1.00 12.52
C GLY A 28 14.72 1.98 11.41
N VAL A 29 15.85 2.68 11.55
CA VAL A 29 16.36 3.67 10.58
C VAL A 29 17.70 3.19 10.05
N TYR A 30 17.91 3.27 8.74
CA TYR A 30 19.21 2.94 8.15
C TYR A 30 20.16 4.13 8.31
N GLU A 31 21.25 3.93 9.04
CA GLU A 31 22.26 4.93 9.31
C GLU A 31 23.64 4.24 9.34
N ASP A 32 24.65 4.86 8.74
CA ASP A 32 26.04 4.37 8.75
C ASP A 32 26.23 2.92 8.27
N GLY A 33 25.46 2.49 7.27
CA GLY A 33 25.62 1.15 6.69
C GLY A 33 24.85 0.04 7.42
N ARG A 34 24.08 0.35 8.48
CA ARG A 34 23.31 -0.63 9.25
C ARG A 34 21.93 -0.09 9.64
N VAL A 35 21.00 -0.98 9.94
CA VAL A 35 19.72 -0.61 10.53
C VAL A 35 19.92 -0.43 12.04
N LYS A 36 19.66 0.78 12.55
CA LYS A 36 19.57 1.07 13.99
C LYS A 36 18.10 0.97 14.44
N ASP A 37 17.88 0.54 15.68
CA ASP A 37 16.56 0.41 16.32
C ASP A 37 15.56 -0.53 15.59
N GLY A 38 16.08 -1.46 14.78
CA GLY A 38 15.30 -2.48 14.10
C GLY A 38 15.12 -3.75 14.93
N ILE A 39 14.00 -4.44 14.69
CA ILE A 39 13.76 -5.79 15.17
C ILE A 39 14.22 -6.76 14.08
N SER A 40 15.40 -7.33 14.28
CA SER A 40 15.99 -8.32 13.36
C SER A 40 15.38 -9.71 13.59
N ILE A 41 14.84 -10.33 12.54
CA ILE A 41 14.49 -11.76 12.52
C ILE A 41 15.51 -12.50 11.64
N PRO A 42 16.44 -13.28 12.22
CA PRO A 42 17.49 -13.97 11.48
C PRO A 42 16.94 -14.95 10.43
N GLY A 43 17.55 -14.98 9.24
CA GLY A 43 17.31 -16.00 8.20
C GLY A 43 15.96 -15.93 7.48
N LEU A 44 15.02 -15.06 7.86
CA LEU A 44 13.71 -14.96 7.21
C LEU A 44 13.83 -14.44 5.77
N LEU A 45 14.77 -13.54 5.52
CA LEU A 45 14.99 -12.89 4.22
C LEU A 45 15.58 -13.87 3.19
N SER A 46 16.55 -14.71 3.60
CA SER A 46 17.11 -15.77 2.76
C SER A 46 16.06 -16.82 2.38
N ILE A 47 15.19 -17.22 3.34
CA ILE A 47 14.07 -18.13 3.07
C ILE A 47 13.06 -17.49 2.11
N MET A 48 12.64 -16.25 2.34
CA MET A 48 11.63 -15.60 1.48
C MET A 48 12.14 -15.34 0.06
N THR A 49 13.44 -15.03 -0.09
CA THR A 49 14.01 -14.65 -1.38
C THR A 49 14.45 -15.84 -2.19
N PHE A 50 15.12 -16.81 -1.56
CA PHE A 50 15.79 -17.91 -2.26
C PHE A 50 15.22 -19.28 -1.88
N HIS A 51 14.22 -19.35 -0.98
CA HIS A 51 13.67 -20.59 -0.43
C HIS A 51 14.75 -21.49 0.22
N ASP A 52 15.87 -20.90 0.60
CA ASP A 52 17.02 -21.55 1.21
C ASP A 52 17.57 -20.64 2.33
N ARG A 53 17.75 -21.21 3.52
CA ARG A 53 18.32 -20.51 4.68
C ARG A 53 19.77 -20.10 4.45
N GLY A 54 20.54 -20.92 3.75
CA GLY A 54 21.97 -20.69 3.50
C GLY A 54 22.27 -19.72 2.36
N ALA A 55 21.25 -19.21 1.66
CA ALA A 55 21.47 -18.34 0.52
C ALA A 55 22.10 -17.00 0.94
N THR A 56 23.23 -16.68 0.30
CA THR A 56 23.93 -15.40 0.47
C THR A 56 23.16 -14.30 -0.25
N VAL A 57 22.77 -13.26 0.49
CA VAL A 57 22.10 -12.09 -0.06
C VAL A 57 23.14 -10.99 -0.25
N GLN A 58 23.26 -10.46 -1.47
CA GLN A 58 24.13 -9.32 -1.74
C GLN A 58 23.66 -8.09 -0.97
N GLY A 59 24.58 -7.44 -0.27
CA GLY A 59 24.37 -6.19 0.45
C GLY A 59 24.63 -4.97 -0.42
N LEU A 60 24.32 -3.80 0.13
CA LEU A 60 24.58 -2.49 -0.49
C LEU A 60 26.09 -2.24 -0.69
N ASP A 61 26.97 -2.91 0.06
CA ASP A 61 28.43 -2.92 -0.11
C ASP A 61 28.91 -3.39 -1.49
N SER A 62 28.10 -4.20 -2.18
CA SER A 62 28.39 -4.67 -3.53
C SER A 62 28.25 -3.59 -4.62
N VAL A 63 27.68 -2.43 -4.29
CA VAL A 63 27.40 -1.35 -5.24
C VAL A 63 28.02 -0.02 -4.74
N PRO A 64 28.68 0.75 -5.61
CA PRO A 64 29.18 2.08 -5.26
C PRO A 64 28.08 2.98 -4.65
N ALA A 65 28.40 3.75 -3.62
CA ALA A 65 27.42 4.59 -2.90
C ALA A 65 26.62 5.54 -3.81
N GLN A 66 27.21 5.99 -4.92
CA GLN A 66 26.60 6.84 -5.94
C GLN A 66 25.50 6.16 -6.78
N ASP A 67 25.50 4.82 -6.82
CA ASP A 67 24.53 4.00 -7.57
C ASP A 67 23.46 3.39 -6.64
N GLN A 68 23.52 3.70 -5.34
CA GLN A 68 22.56 3.24 -4.36
C GLN A 68 21.31 4.15 -4.36
N PRO A 69 20.09 3.58 -4.36
CA PRO A 69 18.87 4.37 -4.16
C PRO A 69 18.85 4.95 -2.73
N PRO A 70 18.03 5.98 -2.46
CA PRO A 70 17.84 6.50 -1.10
C PRO A 70 17.17 5.45 -0.21
N VAL A 71 18.00 4.63 0.46
CA VAL A 71 17.64 3.42 1.21
C VAL A 71 16.54 3.68 2.24
N ASN A 72 16.65 4.77 3.01
CA ASN A 72 15.68 5.11 4.05
C ASN A 72 14.26 5.34 3.51
N ILE A 73 14.12 6.03 2.37
CA ILE A 73 12.81 6.31 1.78
C ILE A 73 12.17 5.01 1.30
N VAL A 74 12.96 4.19 0.62
CA VAL A 74 12.54 2.92 0.04
C VAL A 74 12.12 1.93 1.13
N ARG A 75 12.96 1.76 2.16
CA ARG A 75 12.71 0.87 3.29
C ARG A 75 11.47 1.27 4.11
N ASN A 76 11.35 2.54 4.49
CA ASN A 76 10.19 3.02 5.25
C ASN A 76 8.89 2.88 4.46
N SER A 77 8.93 3.12 3.15
CA SER A 77 7.78 2.95 2.26
C SER A 77 7.39 1.47 2.12
N PHE A 78 8.37 0.57 2.01
CA PHE A 78 8.15 -0.87 1.96
C PHE A 78 7.52 -1.40 3.24
N GLN A 79 8.05 -0.99 4.40
CA GLN A 79 7.49 -1.37 5.70
C GLN A 79 6.07 -0.82 5.89
N ALA A 80 5.82 0.44 5.54
CA ALA A 80 4.48 1.02 5.60
C ALA A 80 3.49 0.27 4.70
N MET A 81 3.89 -0.07 3.46
CA MET A 81 3.07 -0.85 2.53
C MET A 81 2.68 -2.20 3.11
N ILE A 82 3.65 -2.97 3.61
CA ILE A 82 3.39 -4.30 4.19
C ILE A 82 2.54 -4.19 5.46
N ALA A 83 2.87 -3.25 6.36
CA ALA A 83 2.13 -3.06 7.60
C ALA A 83 0.65 -2.75 7.33
N ILE A 84 0.37 -1.86 6.37
CA ILE A 84 -1.00 -1.53 5.98
C ILE A 84 -1.67 -2.72 5.29
N GLY A 85 -0.98 -3.40 4.36
CA GLY A 85 -1.51 -4.58 3.67
C GLY A 85 -1.92 -5.70 4.64
N MET A 86 -1.06 -5.99 5.62
CA MET A 86 -1.34 -6.97 6.68
C MET A 86 -2.48 -6.53 7.59
N ALA A 87 -2.56 -5.24 7.94
CA ALA A 87 -3.68 -4.71 8.72
C ALA A 87 -5.03 -4.84 7.98
N LEU A 88 -5.06 -4.55 6.68
CA LEU A 88 -6.25 -4.71 5.84
C LEU A 88 -6.66 -6.17 5.67
N LEU A 89 -5.69 -7.08 5.49
CA LEU A 89 -5.94 -8.52 5.44
C LEU A 89 -6.49 -9.03 6.78
N ALA A 90 -5.91 -8.61 7.91
CA ALA A 90 -6.41 -8.96 9.23
C ALA A 90 -7.84 -8.46 9.46
N LEU A 91 -8.15 -7.23 9.01
CA LEU A 91 -9.51 -6.69 9.08
C LEU A 91 -10.50 -7.50 8.23
N SER A 92 -10.10 -7.89 7.02
CA SER A 92 -10.91 -8.74 6.13
C SER A 92 -11.13 -10.15 6.72
N ALA A 93 -10.09 -10.76 7.28
CA ALA A 93 -10.17 -12.05 7.96
C ALA A 93 -11.07 -11.98 9.21
N TRP A 94 -10.98 -10.91 10.00
CA TRP A 94 -11.86 -10.67 11.14
C TRP A 94 -13.32 -10.54 10.68
N TYR A 95 -13.59 -9.76 9.63
CA TYR A 95 -14.92 -9.65 9.04
C TYR A 95 -15.47 -11.02 8.60
N GLY A 96 -14.67 -11.78 7.84
CA GLY A 96 -15.02 -13.11 7.36
C GLY A 96 -15.28 -14.11 8.48
N TRP A 97 -14.48 -14.10 9.55
CA TRP A 97 -14.68 -14.95 10.71
C TRP A 97 -16.01 -14.62 11.41
N ILE A 98 -16.31 -13.35 11.68
CA ILE A 98 -17.59 -12.99 12.32
C ILE A 98 -18.77 -13.44 11.44
N LEU A 99 -18.67 -13.23 10.13
CA LEU A 99 -19.72 -13.65 9.21
C LEU A 99 -19.91 -15.17 9.20
N TRP A 100 -18.82 -15.94 9.19
CA TRP A 100 -18.85 -17.40 9.22
C TRP A 100 -19.42 -17.96 10.53
N ARG A 101 -18.97 -17.45 11.68
CA ARG A 101 -19.36 -17.97 13.00
C ARG A 101 -20.71 -17.47 13.49
N ARG A 102 -21.06 -16.22 13.21
CA ARG A 102 -22.26 -15.57 13.79
C ARG A 102 -23.33 -15.27 12.75
N ARG A 103 -23.05 -15.41 11.45
CA ARG A 103 -23.97 -15.06 10.33
C ARG A 103 -24.60 -13.67 10.48
N ARG A 104 -23.88 -12.75 11.12
CA ARG A 104 -24.33 -11.39 11.47
C ARG A 104 -23.18 -10.42 11.21
N LEU A 105 -23.52 -9.19 10.84
CA LEU A 105 -22.55 -8.12 10.65
C LEU A 105 -21.86 -7.76 12.00
N PRO A 106 -20.56 -7.45 11.99
CA PRO A 106 -19.88 -6.94 13.18
C PRO A 106 -20.55 -5.66 13.66
N ARG A 107 -21.08 -5.65 14.89
CA ARG A 107 -21.72 -4.48 15.52
C ARG A 107 -20.77 -3.70 16.45
N SER A 108 -19.46 -3.90 16.33
CA SER A 108 -18.48 -3.18 17.17
C SER A 108 -18.13 -1.83 16.55
N ARG A 109 -18.18 -0.76 17.37
CA ARG A 109 -17.75 0.59 16.95
C ARG A 109 -16.31 0.59 16.40
N LEU A 110 -15.44 -0.20 17.02
CA LEU A 110 -14.04 -0.35 16.59
C LEU A 110 -13.92 -0.91 15.16
N PHE A 111 -14.75 -1.91 14.80
CA PHE A 111 -14.74 -2.46 13.44
C PHE A 111 -15.19 -1.41 12.41
N TYR A 112 -16.21 -0.62 12.71
CA TYR A 112 -16.65 0.45 11.80
C TYR A 112 -15.59 1.54 11.62
N TRP A 113 -14.88 1.94 12.69
CA TRP A 113 -13.76 2.87 12.58
C TRP A 113 -12.62 2.29 11.73
N CYS A 114 -12.26 1.03 11.92
CA CYS A 114 -11.26 0.36 11.09
C CYS A 114 -11.71 0.26 9.61
N ALA A 115 -12.99 -0.04 9.36
CA ALA A 115 -13.54 -0.11 8.01
C ALA A 115 -13.55 1.26 7.31
N VAL A 116 -13.83 2.35 8.03
CA VAL A 116 -13.74 3.72 7.49
C VAL A 116 -12.27 4.07 7.21
N ALA A 117 -11.35 3.72 8.09
CA ALA A 117 -9.92 3.96 7.91
C ALA A 117 -9.29 3.12 6.78
N ALA A 118 -9.89 1.96 6.46
CA ALA A 118 -9.37 1.04 5.45
C ALA A 118 -9.25 1.67 4.05
N GLY A 119 -10.21 2.51 3.65
CA GLY A 119 -10.19 3.18 2.35
C GLY A 119 -8.98 4.11 2.18
N PRO A 120 -8.80 5.12 3.05
CA PRO A 120 -7.61 5.98 3.05
C PRO A 120 -6.30 5.19 3.20
N LEU A 121 -6.26 4.18 4.09
CA LEU A 121 -5.08 3.35 4.29
C LEU A 121 -4.70 2.57 3.02
N ALA A 122 -5.67 2.01 2.29
CA ALA A 122 -5.40 1.34 1.03
C ALA A 122 -4.79 2.28 -0.02
N ALA A 123 -5.24 3.54 -0.08
CA ALA A 123 -4.63 4.55 -0.94
C ALA A 123 -3.18 4.88 -0.52
N VAL A 124 -2.90 4.97 0.79
CA VAL A 124 -1.53 5.17 1.29
C VAL A 124 -0.65 3.97 0.92
N ALA A 125 -1.12 2.74 1.11
CA ALA A 125 -0.37 1.53 0.73
C ALA A 125 -0.06 1.47 -0.76
N LEU A 126 -0.99 1.94 -1.61
CA LEU A 126 -0.77 2.05 -3.04
C LEU A 126 0.34 3.06 -3.35
N ILE A 127 0.30 4.25 -2.74
CA ILE A 127 1.30 5.31 -2.95
C ILE A 127 2.68 4.83 -2.46
N THR A 128 2.75 4.20 -1.28
CA THR A 128 4.03 3.68 -0.78
C THR A 128 4.57 2.56 -1.65
N GLY A 129 3.72 1.70 -2.22
CA GLY A 129 4.13 0.71 -3.22
C GLY A 129 4.76 1.33 -4.47
N TRP A 130 4.17 2.43 -4.99
CA TRP A 130 4.77 3.18 -6.09
C TRP A 130 6.10 3.82 -5.73
N ILE A 131 6.22 4.38 -4.52
CA ILE A 131 7.49 4.95 -4.03
C ILE A 131 8.56 3.86 -3.99
N VAL A 132 8.24 2.68 -3.47
CA VAL A 132 9.15 1.52 -3.43
C VAL A 132 9.66 1.14 -4.81
N THR A 133 8.78 1.11 -5.83
CA THR A 133 9.17 0.70 -7.18
C THR A 133 9.92 1.77 -7.96
N GLU A 134 9.51 3.04 -7.85
CA GLU A 134 10.09 4.16 -8.60
C GLU A 134 11.35 4.70 -7.94
N VAL A 135 11.30 4.97 -6.63
CA VAL A 135 12.46 5.48 -5.88
C VAL A 135 13.51 4.40 -5.73
N GLY A 136 13.11 3.13 -5.59
CA GLY A 136 14.04 1.99 -5.58
C GLY A 136 14.78 1.77 -6.89
N ARG A 137 14.40 2.44 -8.00
CA ARG A 137 15.13 2.40 -9.27
C ARG A 137 16.14 3.55 -9.41
N GLN A 138 16.05 4.60 -8.59
CA GLN A 138 17.02 5.69 -8.59
C GLN A 138 18.44 5.14 -8.31
N PRO A 139 19.50 5.66 -8.95
CA PRO A 139 19.54 6.82 -9.86
C PRO A 139 19.28 6.50 -11.34
N TRP A 140 18.76 5.32 -11.68
CA TRP A 140 18.63 4.87 -13.06
C TRP A 140 17.24 5.13 -13.65
N ILE A 141 17.19 5.68 -14.87
CA ILE A 141 15.98 5.67 -15.70
C ILE A 141 15.89 4.33 -16.41
N VAL A 142 16.94 4.01 -17.16
CA VAL A 142 17.18 2.70 -17.76
C VAL A 142 18.41 2.14 -17.08
N TYR A 143 18.24 0.95 -16.49
CA TYR A 143 19.26 0.31 -15.67
C TYR A 143 20.58 0.17 -16.45
N GLU A 144 21.68 0.65 -15.88
CA GLU A 144 23.04 0.67 -16.46
C GLU A 144 23.21 1.41 -17.80
N VAL A 145 22.15 2.05 -18.32
CA VAL A 145 22.17 2.72 -19.62
C VAL A 145 22.03 4.24 -19.51
N MET A 146 21.15 4.74 -18.62
CA MET A 146 20.89 6.18 -18.50
C MET A 146 20.55 6.58 -17.07
N ARG A 147 21.22 7.61 -16.57
CA ARG A 147 20.98 8.17 -15.23
C ARG A 147 19.91 9.25 -15.24
N THR A 148 19.23 9.42 -14.11
CA THR A 148 18.21 10.47 -13.96
C THR A 148 18.77 11.86 -14.10
N SER A 149 20.02 12.09 -13.68
CA SER A 149 20.72 13.36 -13.83
C SER A 149 20.94 13.78 -15.28
N GLU A 150 21.04 12.83 -16.21
CA GLU A 150 21.32 13.09 -17.63
C GLU A 150 20.06 13.49 -18.41
N ALA A 151 18.88 13.18 -17.89
CA ALA A 151 17.60 13.48 -18.52
C ALA A 151 17.00 14.83 -18.07
N ILE A 152 17.64 15.55 -17.16
CA ILE A 152 17.14 16.82 -16.65
C ILE A 152 17.54 17.93 -17.64
N THR A 153 16.55 18.67 -18.13
CA THR A 153 16.77 19.88 -18.94
C THR A 153 16.92 21.08 -18.02
N ASP A 154 17.89 21.94 -18.30
CA ASP A 154 18.15 23.16 -17.53
C ASP A 154 17.15 24.26 -17.91
N ALA A 155 15.88 24.09 -17.51
CA ALA A 155 14.81 25.01 -17.80
C ALA A 155 14.57 25.95 -16.61
N SER A 156 14.81 27.24 -16.82
CA SER A 156 14.46 28.27 -15.84
C SER A 156 12.94 28.33 -15.67
N GLY A 157 12.45 28.13 -14.43
CA GLY A 157 11.02 28.27 -14.09
C GLY A 157 10.28 26.96 -13.75
N ILE A 158 10.96 25.81 -13.71
CA ILE A 158 10.37 24.52 -13.31
C ILE A 158 9.62 24.61 -11.97
N ASN A 159 10.13 25.38 -11.01
CA ASN A 159 9.49 25.54 -9.70
C ASN A 159 8.10 26.17 -9.80
N TYR A 160 7.91 27.17 -10.68
CA TYR A 160 6.61 27.81 -10.87
C TYR A 160 5.62 26.89 -11.60
N LEU A 161 6.11 26.11 -12.57
CA LEU A 161 5.31 25.09 -13.24
C LEU A 161 4.87 23.99 -12.26
N LEU A 162 5.79 23.49 -11.44
CA LEU A 162 5.48 22.51 -10.41
C LEU A 162 4.48 23.06 -9.40
N ALA A 163 4.68 24.31 -8.94
CA ALA A 163 3.75 24.96 -8.01
C ALA A 163 2.35 25.11 -8.61
N SER A 164 2.24 25.50 -9.88
CA SER A 164 0.94 25.63 -10.55
C SER A 164 0.24 24.27 -10.71
N LEU A 165 0.97 23.22 -11.09
CA LEU A 165 0.47 21.84 -11.13
C LEU A 165 -0.05 21.40 -9.76
N VAL A 166 0.74 21.62 -8.69
CA VAL A 166 0.34 21.27 -7.32
C VAL A 166 -0.95 21.99 -6.93
N VAL A 167 -1.09 23.29 -7.23
CA VAL A 167 -2.30 24.06 -6.96
C VAL A 167 -3.51 23.51 -7.72
N VAL A 168 -3.37 23.25 -9.02
CA VAL A 168 -4.46 22.74 -9.86
C VAL A 168 -4.91 21.35 -9.40
N TYR A 169 -3.98 20.42 -9.17
CA TYR A 169 -4.33 19.07 -8.71
C TYR A 169 -4.93 19.09 -7.30
N SER A 170 -4.44 19.95 -6.40
CA SER A 170 -5.02 20.10 -5.06
C SER A 170 -6.46 20.61 -5.13
N ALA A 171 -6.74 21.58 -6.00
CA ALA A 171 -8.09 22.11 -6.22
C ALA A 171 -9.04 21.03 -6.79
N LEU A 172 -8.57 20.26 -7.77
CA LEU A 172 -9.32 19.13 -8.34
C LEU A 172 -9.63 18.05 -7.30
N THR A 173 -8.64 17.68 -6.48
CA THR A 173 -8.84 16.73 -5.37
C THR A 173 -9.84 17.27 -4.36
N ALA A 174 -9.72 18.54 -3.94
CA ALA A 174 -10.64 19.16 -3.00
C ALA A 174 -12.09 19.20 -3.54
N GLY A 175 -12.26 19.59 -4.80
CA GLY A 175 -13.55 19.58 -5.49
C GLY A 175 -14.16 18.17 -5.56
N THR A 176 -13.35 17.17 -5.90
CA THR A 176 -13.78 15.76 -5.98
C THR A 176 -14.22 15.25 -4.61
N VAL A 177 -13.42 15.48 -3.56
CA VAL A 177 -13.77 15.08 -2.18
C VAL A 177 -15.02 15.81 -1.70
N PHE A 178 -15.20 17.08 -2.04
CA PHE A 178 -16.40 17.85 -1.71
C PHE A 178 -17.64 17.24 -2.37
N VAL A 179 -17.59 16.95 -3.68
CA VAL A 179 -18.71 16.36 -4.43
C VAL A 179 -19.05 14.98 -3.88
N LEU A 180 -18.04 14.11 -3.66
CA LEU A 180 -18.26 12.78 -3.10
C LEU A 180 -18.87 12.83 -1.70
N ARG A 181 -18.40 13.73 -0.83
CA ARG A 181 -18.99 13.93 0.50
C ARG A 181 -20.41 14.47 0.43
N ARG A 182 -20.69 15.37 -0.51
CA ARG A 182 -22.04 15.90 -0.72
C ARG A 182 -22.99 14.82 -1.22
N LEU A 183 -22.55 13.97 -2.15
CA LEU A 183 -23.34 12.87 -2.68
C LEU A 183 -23.59 11.79 -1.63
N ALA A 184 -22.57 11.42 -0.84
CA ALA A 184 -22.69 10.42 0.23
C ALA A 184 -23.63 10.84 1.37
N ARG A 185 -23.88 12.15 1.53
CA ARG A 185 -24.83 12.69 2.52
C ARG A 185 -26.26 12.79 2.00
N ARG A 186 -26.50 12.58 0.70
CA ARG A 186 -27.87 12.48 0.19
C ARG A 186 -28.43 11.12 0.58
N PRO A 187 -29.63 11.06 1.17
CA PRO A 187 -30.33 9.79 1.32
C PRO A 187 -30.43 9.14 -0.06
N LEU A 188 -30.13 7.85 -0.16
CA LEU A 188 -30.53 7.09 -1.34
C LEU A 188 -32.06 7.12 -1.32
N ASP A 189 -32.67 7.75 -2.33
CA ASP A 189 -34.11 7.63 -2.54
C ASP A 189 -34.43 6.14 -2.58
N GLU A 190 -35.31 5.68 -1.68
CA GLU A 190 -35.77 4.29 -1.70
C GLU A 190 -36.23 3.97 -3.13
N PRO A 191 -35.77 2.87 -3.76
CA PRO A 191 -36.30 2.45 -5.04
C PRO A 191 -37.83 2.43 -4.89
N PRO A 192 -38.61 3.07 -5.79
CA PRO A 192 -40.06 3.09 -5.65
C PRO A 192 -40.50 1.66 -5.44
N ALA A 193 -41.16 1.42 -4.30
CA ALA A 193 -41.59 0.09 -3.90
C ALA A 193 -42.16 -0.59 -5.13
N ARG A 194 -41.54 -1.69 -5.57
CA ARG A 194 -42.08 -2.50 -6.67
C ARG A 194 -43.52 -2.73 -6.26
N HIS A 195 -44.45 -2.11 -6.98
CA HIS A 195 -45.86 -2.35 -6.76
C HIS A 195 -46.00 -3.86 -6.88
N SER A 196 -46.28 -4.52 -5.77
CA SER A 196 -46.72 -5.89 -5.76
C SER A 196 -48.08 -5.88 -6.46
N SER A 197 -48.07 -5.90 -7.79
CA SER A 197 -49.16 -6.45 -8.56
C SER A 197 -49.12 -7.96 -8.33
N ASP A 198 -49.59 -8.36 -7.15
CA ASP A 198 -49.97 -9.74 -6.89
C ASP A 198 -51.51 -9.79 -6.91
N PRO A 199 -52.15 -10.02 -8.08
CA PRO A 199 -53.57 -10.27 -8.14
C PRO A 199 -53.82 -11.75 -7.83
N ALA A 200 -53.46 -12.22 -6.64
CA ALA A 200 -53.80 -13.58 -6.21
C ALA A 200 -53.85 -13.71 -4.67
N SER A 201 -54.62 -12.85 -4.00
CA SER A 201 -55.13 -13.22 -2.68
C SER A 201 -56.44 -14.02 -2.86
N PRO A 202 -56.53 -15.25 -2.35
CA PRO A 202 -57.65 -16.14 -2.61
C PRO A 202 -58.91 -15.66 -1.86
N ASN A 203 -60.00 -15.64 -2.62
CA ASN A 203 -61.37 -15.35 -2.20
C ASN A 203 -61.70 -15.97 -0.83
N ARG A 204 -61.83 -15.12 0.19
CA ARG A 204 -62.31 -15.46 1.53
C ARG A 204 -63.47 -14.53 1.89
N ARG A 205 -64.66 -14.81 1.34
CA ARG A 205 -66.01 -14.65 1.96
C ARG A 205 -67.12 -14.56 0.90
N ARG A 206 -68.00 -15.57 0.88
CA ARG A 206 -69.48 -15.50 0.95
C ARG A 206 -69.91 -16.89 1.42
N GLU A 207 -70.11 -17.17 2.71
CA GLU A 207 -71.28 -16.87 3.53
C GLU A 207 -72.65 -17.05 2.84
N HIS A 208 -73.41 -18.02 3.39
CA HIS A 208 -74.87 -18.21 3.40
C HIS A 208 -75.60 -18.64 2.12
N GLY A 209 -76.24 -19.82 2.22
CA GLY A 209 -77.18 -20.44 1.28
C GLY A 209 -77.45 -21.87 1.69
#